data_AF-G9KTC4-F1
#
_entry.id   AF-G9KTC4-F1
#
_cell.length_a   1.000
_cell.length_b   1.000
_cell.length_c   1.000
_cell.angle_alpha   90.00
_cell.angle_beta   90.00
_cell.angle_gamma   90.00
#
_symmetry.space_group_name_H-M   'P 1'
#
loop_
_entity.id
_entity.type
_entity.pdbx_description
1 polymer ?
#
loop_
_entity_poly.entity_id
_entity_poly.type
_entity_poly.pdbx_seq_one_letter_code
_entity_poly.pdbx_strand_id
1 'polypeptide(L)'
;IFVDSFPSHPEVKNLKSIELAFFPSCLSSKFIAMKQGVIKSLKIKYRHCLIKKFLSSVEGSKEFTFSLLDAVDTLHLCWRAVT
;
A
#
# COMPACT_ATOMS: atom_id res chain seq x y z
N ILE A 1 -3.01 18.35 -5.38
CA ILE A 1 -2.94 17.05 -4.68
C ILE A 1 -4.32 16.71 -4.17
N PHE A 2 -4.75 15.46 -4.35
CA PHE A 2 -6.04 14.98 -3.84
C PHE A 2 -5.82 14.18 -2.55
N VAL A 3 -6.60 14.50 -1.51
CA VAL A 3 -6.51 13.85 -0.19
C VAL A 3 -7.90 13.47 0.32
N ASP A 4 -7.96 12.48 1.22
CA ASP A 4 -9.21 12.16 1.92
C ASP A 4 -9.55 13.24 2.95
N SER A 5 -10.83 13.31 3.35
CA SER A 5 -11.33 14.29 4.31
C SER A 5 -11.09 13.89 5.77
N PHE A 6 -10.03 13.15 6.06
CA PHE A 6 -9.74 12.69 7.42
C PHE A 6 -9.22 13.85 8.28
N PRO A 7 -9.52 13.93 9.59
CA PRO A 7 -9.10 15.04 10.45
C PRO A 7 -7.59 15.30 10.49
N SER A 8 -6.77 14.27 10.20
CA SER A 8 -5.31 14.41 10.08
C SER A 8 -4.84 15.17 8.83
N HIS A 9 -5.74 15.46 7.89
CA HIS A 9 -5.48 16.25 6.69
C HIS A 9 -6.28 17.57 6.74
N PRO A 10 -5.90 18.54 7.59
CA PRO A 10 -6.59 19.82 7.65
C PRO A 10 -6.42 20.61 6.34
N GLU A 11 -7.34 21.54 6.09
CA GLU A 11 -7.20 22.50 5.00
C GLU A 11 -5.96 23.37 5.23
N VAL A 12 -5.11 23.48 4.20
CA VAL A 12 -3.94 24.35 4.19
C VAL A 12 -4.14 25.43 3.15
N LYS A 13 -4.21 26.69 3.60
CA LYS A 13 -4.46 27.86 2.74
C LYS A 13 -3.16 28.42 2.18
N ASN A 14 -3.27 29.18 1.08
CA ASN A 14 -2.18 29.96 0.47
C ASN A 14 -0.98 29.11 -0.03
N LEU A 15 -1.26 27.89 -0.50
CA LEU A 15 -0.25 27.08 -1.19
C LEU A 15 0.13 27.75 -2.52
N LYS A 16 1.43 27.97 -2.73
CA LYS A 16 1.93 28.73 -3.90
C LYS A 16 2.03 27.91 -5.19
N SER A 17 2.20 26.60 -5.06
CA SER A 17 2.62 25.74 -6.19
C SER A 17 1.68 24.55 -6.44
N ILE A 18 0.79 24.25 -5.50
CA ILE A 18 -0.14 23.12 -5.62
C ILE A 18 -1.51 23.54 -5.09
N GLU A 19 -2.56 23.02 -5.71
CA GLU A 19 -3.91 23.10 -5.18
C GLU A 19 -4.19 21.87 -4.31
N LEU A 20 -4.81 22.06 -3.14
CA LEU A 20 -5.27 20.98 -2.28
C LEU A 20 -6.76 20.75 -2.53
N ALA A 21 -7.13 19.54 -2.96
CA ALA A 21 -8.51 19.16 -3.21
C ALA A 21 -8.90 17.95 -2.35
N PHE A 22 -10.08 18.00 -1.74
CA PHE A 22 -10.60 16.93 -0.89
C PHE A 22 -11.60 16.06 -1.65
N PHE A 23 -11.49 14.74 -1.46
CA PHE A 23 -12.56 13.83 -1.86
C PHE A 23 -13.80 14.07 -0.99
N PRO A 24 -15.02 14.03 -1.57
CA PRO A 24 -16.26 13.99 -0.79
C PRO A 24 -16.22 12.94 0.34
N SER A 25 -16.73 13.30 1.51
CA SER A 25 -16.66 12.48 2.73
C SER A 25 -17.39 11.14 2.64
N CYS A 26 -18.33 11.01 1.70
CA CYS A 26 -19.11 9.79 1.46
C CYS A 26 -18.52 8.87 0.37
N LEU A 27 -17.38 9.23 -0.24
CA LEU A 27 -16.80 8.41 -1.29
C LEU A 27 -16.30 7.08 -0.76
N SER A 28 -16.77 6.01 -1.38
CA SER A 28 -16.22 4.67 -1.18
C SER A 28 -14.72 4.66 -1.49
N SER A 29 -13.96 3.84 -0.76
CA SER A 29 -12.53 3.58 -1.02
C SER A 29 -12.23 3.09 -2.45
N LYS A 30 -13.26 2.71 -3.22
CA LYS A 30 -13.19 2.38 -4.65
C LYS A 30 -12.89 3.58 -5.55
N PHE A 31 -13.12 4.82 -5.11
CA PHE A 31 -12.89 6.01 -5.92
C PHE A 31 -11.57 6.73 -5.61
N ILE A 32 -10.87 6.32 -4.56
CA ILE A 32 -9.61 6.95 -4.15
C ILE A 32 -8.44 6.25 -4.86
N ALA A 33 -7.75 6.98 -5.74
CA ALA A 33 -6.64 6.46 -6.56
C ALA A 33 -5.55 5.78 -5.72
N MET A 34 -5.18 6.37 -4.58
CA MET A 34 -4.22 5.76 -3.64
C MET A 34 -4.68 4.38 -3.13
N LYS A 35 -5.97 4.22 -2.85
CA LYS A 35 -6.53 2.98 -2.30
C LYS A 35 -6.68 1.90 -3.38
N GLN A 36 -7.21 2.24 -4.56
CA GLN A 36 -7.44 1.28 -5.65
C GLN A 36 -6.24 1.01 -6.54
N GLY A 37 -5.31 1.96 -6.66
CA GLY A 37 -4.08 1.80 -7.41
C GLY A 37 -2.98 1.29 -6.49
N VAL A 38 -2.29 2.23 -5.85
CA VAL A 38 -1.03 1.99 -5.12
C VAL A 38 -1.19 0.93 -4.03
N ILE A 39 -2.13 1.11 -3.09
CA ILE A 39 -2.31 0.18 -1.95
C ILE A 39 -2.80 -1.19 -2.40
N LYS A 40 -3.69 -1.26 -3.38
CA LYS A 40 -4.17 -2.53 -3.94
C LYS A 40 -3.02 -3.29 -4.61
N SER A 41 -2.25 -2.61 -5.46
CA SER A 41 -1.09 -3.17 -6.16
C SER A 41 -0.05 -3.69 -5.17
N LEU A 42 0.26 -2.90 -4.13
CA LEU A 42 1.16 -3.29 -3.05
C LEU A 42 0.70 -4.57 -2.35
N LYS A 43 -0.58 -4.64 -1.94
CA LYS A 43 -1.14 -5.81 -1.26
C LYS A 43 -1.09 -7.07 -2.12
N ILE A 44 -1.39 -6.95 -3.41
CA ILE A 44 -1.31 -8.08 -4.35
C ILE A 44 0.13 -8.58 -4.45
N LYS A 45 1.09 -7.68 -4.68
CA LYS A 45 2.51 -8.03 -4.80
C LYS A 45 3.06 -8.65 -3.52
N TYR A 46 2.72 -8.08 -2.37
CA TYR A 46 3.12 -8.60 -1.07
C TYR A 46 2.62 -10.03 -0.83
N ARG A 47 1.33 -10.29 -1.07
CA ARG A 47 0.76 -11.64 -0.93
C ARG A 47 1.38 -12.63 -1.91
N HIS A 48 1.64 -12.20 -3.13
CA HIS A 48 2.31 -13.02 -4.13
C HIS A 48 3.73 -13.41 -3.68
N CYS A 49 4.52 -12.46 -3.16
CA CYS A 49 5.84 -12.75 -2.58
C CYS A 49 5.75 -13.68 -1.37
N LEU A 50 4.78 -13.48 -0.48
CA LEU A 50 4.56 -14.33 0.69
C LEU A 50 4.27 -15.79 0.28
N ILE A 51 3.37 -16.00 -0.68
CA ILE A 51 3.03 -17.33 -1.21
C ILE A 51 4.24 -17.99 -1.85
N LYS A 52 5.04 -17.24 -2.61
CA LYS A 52 6.29 -17.77 -3.20
C LYS A 52 7.29 -18.23 -2.13
N LYS A 53 7.51 -17.43 -1.08
CA LYS A 53 8.38 -17.81 0.04
C LYS A 53 7.86 -19.07 0.75
N PHE A 54 6.55 -19.14 0.98
CA PHE A 54 5.90 -20.33 1.54
C PHE A 54 6.14 -21.56 0.68
N LEU A 55 5.90 -21.46 -0.63
CA LEU A 55 6.10 -22.57 -1.57
C LEU A 55 7.56 -23.05 -1.55
N SER A 56 8.54 -22.13 -1.55
CA SER A 56 9.96 -22.50 -1.47
C SER A 56 10.33 -23.22 -0.17
N SER A 57 9.68 -22.90 0.96
CA SER A 57 9.84 -23.67 2.20
C SER A 57 9.28 -25.09 2.07
N VAL A 58 8.08 -25.23 1.48
CA VAL A 58 7.43 -26.52 1.24
C VAL A 58 8.29 -27.41 0.33
N GLU A 59 8.77 -26.88 -0.79
CA GLU A 59 9.65 -27.58 -1.74
C GLU A 59 10.97 -28.01 -1.09
N GLY A 60 11.48 -27.20 -0.15
CA GLY A 60 12.67 -27.51 0.62
C GLY A 60 12.45 -28.43 1.82
N SER A 61 11.21 -28.92 2.05
CA SER A 61 10.82 -29.66 3.27
C SER A 61 11.20 -28.94 4.57
N LYS A 62 11.10 -27.60 4.57
CA LYS A 62 11.38 -26.75 5.72
C LYS A 62 10.09 -26.20 6.30
N GLU A 63 10.07 -26.02 7.62
CA GLU A 63 9.01 -25.25 8.26
C GLU A 63 9.00 -23.82 7.71
N PHE A 64 7.81 -23.34 7.35
CA PHE A 64 7.67 -21.96 6.90
C PHE A 64 7.70 -21.02 8.11
N THR A 65 8.71 -20.17 8.14
CA THR A 65 8.80 -19.06 9.09
C THR A 65 8.79 -17.74 8.33
N PHE A 66 8.18 -16.73 8.93
CA PHE A 66 8.10 -15.40 8.33
C PHE A 66 8.19 -14.36 9.43
N SER A 67 9.39 -13.84 9.62
CA SER A 67 9.67 -12.89 10.70
C SER A 67 9.13 -11.49 10.41
N LEU A 68 9.15 -10.62 11.42
CA LEU A 68 8.84 -9.20 11.22
C LEU A 68 9.83 -8.55 10.22
N LEU A 69 11.10 -8.95 10.26
CA LEU A 69 12.11 -8.44 9.31
C LEU A 69 11.77 -8.87 7.89
N ASP A 70 11.42 -10.15 7.69
CA ASP A 70 10.95 -10.65 6.38
C ASP A 70 9.76 -9.87 5.86
N ALA A 71 8.82 -9.51 6.76
CA ALA A 71 7.65 -8.71 6.42
C ALA A 71 8.05 -7.30 5.94
N VAL A 72 8.93 -6.62 6.68
CA VAL A 72 9.38 -5.26 6.33
C VAL A 72 10.18 -5.26 5.02
N ASP A 73 11.09 -6.21 4.83
CA ASP A 73 11.88 -6.33 3.61
C ASP A 73 10.99 -6.65 2.40
N THR A 74 10.04 -7.58 2.57
CA THR A 74 9.07 -7.91 1.52
C THR A 74 8.21 -6.70 1.17
N LEU A 75 7.78 -5.91 2.17
CA LEU A 75 7.02 -4.69 1.96
C LEU A 75 7.83 -3.65 1.18
N HIS A 76 9.09 -3.43 1.56
CA HIS A 76 10.00 -2.51 0.87
C HIS A 76 10.20 -2.90 -0.61
N LEU A 77 10.48 -4.18 -0.88
CA LEU A 77 10.61 -4.70 -2.24
C LEU A 77 9.32 -4.53 -3.04
N CYS A 78 8.18 -4.85 -2.46
CA CYS A 78 6.89 -4.74 -3.14
C CYS A 78 6.50 -3.28 -3.42
N TRP A 79 6.84 -2.35 -2.52
CA TRP A 79 6.60 -0.92 -2.70
C TRP A 79 7.32 -0.38 -3.92
N ARG A 80 8.59 -0.75 -4.11
CA ARG A 80 9.38 -0.37 -5.30
C ARG A 80 8.84 -0.94 -6.60
N ALA A 81 8.01 -1.99 -6.53
CA ALA A 81 7.39 -2.63 -7.68
C ALA A 81 5.95 -2.16 -7.95
N VAL A 82 5.42 -1.23 -7.14
CA VAL A 82 4.11 -0.63 -7.41
C VAL A 82 4.23 0.29 -8.64
N THR A 83 3.30 0.10 -9.58
CA THR A 83 3.10 0.89 -10.80
C THR A 83 1.77 1.60 -10.74
#